data_AF-G0UJC8-F1
#
_entry.id   AF-G0UJC8-F1
#
_cell.length_a   1.000
_cell.length_b   1.000
_cell.length_c   1.000
_cell.angle_alpha   90.00
_cell.angle_beta   90.00
_cell.angle_gamma   90.00
#
_symmetry.space_group_name_H-M   'P 1'
#
loop_
_entity.id
_entity.type
_entity.pdbx_description
1 polymer ?
#
loop_
_entity_poly.entity_id
_entity_poly.type
_entity_poly.pdbx_seq_one_letter_code
_entity_poly.pdbx_strand_id
1 'polypeptide(L)'
;MQGSSLNVNRDNIQSLTYYEIFSLDPSVENVDLDMLQRAYRRFALLFHPDKDASPEAHEAFLRVKLAAETLSDAQKRREYNEQLRQEALERQGEHNRQQQNHQKGEVDEEVLLADMILRQKEAESLAKMAAANKELEEREAAARKMIHELTDALTTPFKQMESVLVHEWDIDQDLLDMKVKEVNTLLQRLREYDSQRSERKGGTVGAVGTKRDRVDD
;
A
#
# COMPACT_ATOMS: atom_id res chain seq x y z
N MET A 1 58.19 14.71 -5.82
CA MET A 1 57.12 15.64 -5.40
C MET A 1 57.11 16.78 -6.42
N GLN A 2 56.42 16.60 -7.55
CA GLN A 2 56.30 17.65 -8.56
C GLN A 2 55.28 18.66 -8.02
N GLY A 3 55.73 19.87 -7.72
CA GLY A 3 54.84 20.96 -7.33
C GLY A 3 53.91 21.26 -8.50
N SER A 4 52.61 21.05 -8.32
CA SER A 4 51.56 21.46 -9.24
C SER A 4 51.72 22.95 -9.51
N SER A 5 52.36 23.29 -10.64
CA SER A 5 52.55 24.68 -11.04
C SER A 5 51.22 25.17 -11.61
N LEU A 6 50.33 25.62 -10.74
CA LEU A 6 49.12 26.32 -11.14
C LEU A 6 49.55 27.56 -11.94
N ASN A 7 49.06 27.68 -13.17
CA ASN A 7 49.37 28.84 -14.00
C ASN A 7 48.54 30.03 -13.52
N VAL A 8 49.09 30.81 -12.59
CA VAL A 8 48.41 31.98 -12.00
C VAL A 8 48.35 33.11 -13.03
N ASN A 9 47.15 33.45 -13.45
CA ASN A 9 46.82 34.48 -14.44
C ASN A 9 45.80 35.46 -13.85
N ARG A 10 45.56 36.58 -14.54
CA ARG A 10 44.66 37.65 -14.09
C ARG A 10 43.23 37.15 -13.86
N ASP A 11 42.78 36.21 -14.71
CA ASP A 11 41.40 35.71 -14.71
C ASP A 11 41.14 34.70 -13.58
N ASN A 12 42.16 33.96 -13.12
CA ASN A 12 41.99 32.92 -12.10
C ASN A 12 42.41 33.34 -10.70
N ILE A 13 43.14 34.46 -10.56
CA ILE A 13 43.70 34.91 -9.29
C ILE A 13 42.63 35.22 -8.23
N GLN A 14 41.42 35.53 -8.67
CA GLN A 14 40.28 35.82 -7.80
C GLN A 14 39.69 34.54 -7.18
N SER A 15 39.65 33.44 -7.95
CA SER A 15 39.10 32.16 -7.50
C SER A 15 40.09 31.31 -6.70
N LEU A 16 41.38 31.63 -6.76
CA LEU A 16 42.43 30.88 -6.07
C LEU A 16 42.52 31.27 -4.58
N THR A 17 42.88 30.29 -3.76
CA THR A 17 43.25 30.51 -2.36
C THR A 17 44.60 31.22 -2.25
N TYR A 18 44.86 31.89 -1.12
CA TYR A 18 46.13 32.61 -0.92
C TYR A 18 47.35 31.67 -1.00
N TYR A 19 47.19 30.43 -0.56
CA TYR A 19 48.23 29.41 -0.67
C TYR A 19 48.51 29.01 -2.11
N GLU A 20 47.46 28.82 -2.92
CA GLU A 20 47.59 28.45 -4.34
C GLU A 20 48.24 29.56 -5.18
N ILE A 21 47.95 30.84 -4.88
CA ILE A 21 48.57 31.99 -5.56
C ILE A 21 50.10 31.94 -5.47
N PHE A 22 50.65 31.56 -4.32
CA PHE A 22 52.10 31.44 -4.11
C PHE A 22 52.62 30.02 -4.31
N SER A 23 51.77 29.08 -4.73
CA SER A 23 52.10 27.65 -4.87
C SER A 23 52.69 27.07 -3.57
N LEU A 24 52.16 27.51 -2.44
CA LEU A 24 52.49 27.04 -1.11
C LEU A 24 51.51 25.94 -0.70
N ASP A 25 52.00 24.96 0.06
CA ASP A 25 51.14 23.93 0.60
C ASP A 25 50.42 24.46 1.86
N PRO A 26 49.07 24.50 1.88
CA PRO A 26 48.29 24.94 3.04
C PRO A 26 48.46 24.04 4.27
N SER A 27 49.02 22.83 4.09
CA SER A 27 49.28 21.87 5.16
C SER A 27 50.49 22.23 6.03
N VAL A 28 51.34 23.16 5.57
CA VAL A 28 52.57 23.53 6.28
C VAL A 28 52.27 24.59 7.33
N GLU A 29 52.52 24.26 8.60
CA GLU A 29 52.24 25.13 9.76
C GLU A 29 53.07 26.43 9.75
N ASN A 30 54.26 26.37 9.14
CA ASN A 30 55.18 27.50 8.95
C ASN A 30 55.45 27.75 7.46
N VAL A 31 54.94 28.88 6.95
CA VAL A 31 55.23 29.33 5.59
C VAL A 31 56.68 29.80 5.48
N ASP A 32 57.38 29.36 4.42
CA ASP A 32 58.70 29.90 4.08
C ASP A 32 58.57 31.34 3.56
N LEU A 33 58.95 32.29 4.42
CA LEU A 33 58.86 33.72 4.14
C LEU A 33 59.76 34.16 2.97
N ASP A 34 60.91 33.50 2.75
CA ASP A 34 61.80 33.86 1.64
C ASP A 34 61.16 33.44 0.31
N MET A 35 60.54 32.26 0.26
CA MET A 35 59.77 31.81 -0.92
C MET A 35 58.56 32.71 -1.18
N LEU A 36 57.81 33.09 -0.13
CA LEU A 36 56.68 34.02 -0.25
C LEU A 36 57.12 35.37 -0.82
N GLN A 37 58.21 35.95 -0.30
CA GLN A 37 58.73 37.22 -0.78
C GLN A 37 59.26 37.14 -2.21
N ARG A 38 59.92 36.04 -2.59
CA ARG A 38 60.39 35.81 -3.97
C ARG A 38 59.22 35.73 -4.94
N ALA A 39 58.17 34.98 -4.59
CA ALA A 39 56.96 34.84 -5.40
C ALA A 39 56.20 36.16 -5.51
N TYR A 40 56.06 36.90 -4.40
CA TYR A 40 55.46 38.24 -4.39
C TYR A 40 56.18 39.20 -5.34
N ARG A 41 57.53 39.27 -5.31
CA ARG A 41 58.30 40.12 -6.24
C ARG A 41 58.04 39.77 -7.71
N ARG A 42 57.94 38.48 -8.02
CA ARG A 42 57.64 38.00 -9.38
C ARG A 42 56.24 38.42 -9.84
N PHE A 43 55.22 38.24 -9.00
CA PHE A 43 53.84 38.64 -9.34
C PHE A 43 53.63 40.15 -9.36
N ALA A 44 54.29 40.90 -8.47
CA ALA A 44 54.27 42.35 -8.46
C ALA A 44 54.82 42.94 -9.77
N LEU A 45 55.82 42.31 -10.40
CA LEU A 45 56.35 42.72 -11.70
C LEU A 45 55.44 42.34 -12.88
N LEU A 46 54.61 41.31 -12.73
CA LEU A 46 53.67 40.83 -13.75
C LEU A 46 52.37 41.63 -13.78
N PHE A 47 51.88 42.04 -12.61
CA PHE A 47 50.63 42.79 -12.44
C PHE A 47 50.86 44.27 -12.10
N HIS A 48 52.05 44.81 -12.38
CA HIS A 48 52.35 46.22 -12.08
C HIS A 48 51.50 47.16 -12.96
N PRO A 49 50.85 48.20 -12.38
CA PRO A 49 49.99 49.13 -13.12
C PRO A 49 50.73 49.92 -14.22
N ASP A 50 52.06 50.01 -14.15
CA ASP A 50 52.92 50.64 -15.17
C ASP A 50 53.05 49.80 -16.45
N LYS A 51 52.96 48.46 -16.34
CA LYS A 51 52.99 47.56 -17.51
C LYS A 51 51.61 47.31 -18.07
N ASP A 52 50.60 47.32 -17.22
CA ASP A 52 49.23 47.05 -17.60
C ASP A 52 48.27 47.86 -16.73
N ALA A 53 47.66 48.88 -17.34
CA ALA A 53 46.75 49.80 -16.67
C ALA A 53 45.29 49.30 -16.63
N SER A 54 45.04 48.02 -16.95
CA SER A 54 43.70 47.45 -16.85
C SER A 54 43.20 47.35 -15.40
N PRO A 55 41.89 47.49 -15.16
CA PRO A 55 41.31 47.33 -13.83
C PRO A 55 41.54 45.92 -13.26
N GLU A 56 41.52 44.89 -14.11
CA GLU A 56 41.79 43.49 -13.74
C GLU A 56 43.22 43.29 -13.23
N ALA A 57 44.22 43.94 -13.86
CA ALA A 57 45.60 43.88 -13.38
C ALA A 57 45.75 44.58 -12.01
N HIS A 58 45.03 45.68 -11.79
CA HIS A 58 45.01 46.35 -10.49
C HIS A 58 44.40 45.47 -9.40
N GLU A 59 43.25 44.85 -9.66
CA GLU A 59 42.60 43.93 -8.72
C GLU A 59 43.47 42.70 -8.43
N ALA A 60 44.09 42.10 -9.45
CA ALA A 60 45.04 41.01 -9.31
C ALA A 60 46.23 41.39 -8.41
N PHE A 61 46.80 42.59 -8.62
CA PHE A 61 47.90 43.09 -7.79
C PHE A 61 47.48 43.28 -6.33
N LEU A 62 46.30 43.87 -6.09
CA LEU A 62 45.77 44.04 -4.74
C LEU A 62 45.53 42.68 -4.06
N ARG A 63 45.01 41.69 -4.79
CA ARG A 63 44.79 40.33 -4.30
C ARG A 63 46.10 39.67 -3.88
N VAL A 64 47.14 39.76 -4.71
CA VAL A 64 48.48 39.24 -4.41
C VAL A 64 49.09 39.94 -3.19
N LYS A 65 48.95 41.26 -3.09
CA LYS A 65 49.43 42.03 -1.94
C LYS A 65 48.73 41.60 -0.65
N LEU A 66 47.40 41.50 -0.67
CA LEU A 66 46.61 41.05 0.47
C LEU A 66 46.97 39.62 0.88
N ALA A 67 47.15 38.72 -0.09
CA ALA A 67 47.56 37.35 0.16
C ALA A 67 48.95 37.28 0.85
N ALA A 68 49.93 38.06 0.37
CA ALA A 68 51.25 38.12 0.99
C ALA A 68 51.21 38.70 2.41
N GLU A 69 50.40 39.73 2.64
CA GLU A 69 50.23 40.33 3.97
C GLU A 69 49.57 39.35 4.94
N THR A 70 48.56 38.61 4.48
CA THR A 70 47.82 37.64 5.30
C THR A 70 48.67 36.42 5.66
N LEU A 71 49.49 35.92 4.71
CA LEU A 71 50.34 34.74 4.93
C LEU A 71 51.64 35.03 5.69
N SER A 72 52.12 36.28 5.65
CA SER A 72 53.34 36.69 6.35
C SER A 72 53.13 36.88 7.86
N ASP A 73 51.94 37.31 8.29
CA ASP A 73 51.58 37.44 9.70
C ASP A 73 50.95 36.13 10.22
N ALA A 74 51.52 35.59 11.30
CA ALA A 74 51.04 34.36 11.92
C ALA A 74 49.60 34.46 12.46
N GLN A 75 49.17 35.64 12.92
CA GLN A 75 47.81 35.82 13.44
C GLN A 75 46.79 35.83 12.28
N LYS A 76 47.00 36.67 11.27
CA LYS A 76 46.14 36.75 10.08
C LYS A 76 46.06 35.41 9.34
N ARG A 77 47.17 34.68 9.28
CA ARG A 77 47.22 33.34 8.68
C ARG A 77 46.33 32.34 9.43
N ARG A 78 46.31 32.39 10.76
CA ARG A 78 45.44 31.51 11.57
C ARG A 78 43.96 31.80 11.32
N GLU A 79 43.58 33.07 11.32
CA GLU A 79 42.21 33.51 11.03
C GLU A 79 41.77 33.06 9.63
N TYR A 80 42.63 33.23 8.62
CA TYR A 80 42.36 32.77 7.26
C TYR A 80 42.20 31.24 7.16
N ASN A 81 43.05 30.48 7.86
CA ASN A 81 42.93 29.02 7.90
C ASN A 81 41.65 28.55 8.58
N GLU A 82 41.19 29.28 9.60
CA GLU A 82 39.92 28.98 10.26
C GLU A 82 38.74 29.26 9.33
N GLN A 83 38.75 30.37 8.60
CA GLN A 83 37.75 30.67 7.56
C GLN A 83 37.71 29.56 6.49
N LEU A 84 38.86 29.15 5.95
CA LEU A 84 38.95 28.06 4.98
C LEU A 84 38.35 26.74 5.50
N ARG A 85 38.55 26.43 6.78
CA ARG A 85 37.96 25.24 7.40
C ARG A 85 36.45 25.35 7.54
N GLN A 86 35.95 26.51 7.98
CA GLN A 86 34.51 26.76 8.10
C GLN A 86 33.82 26.65 6.75
N GLU A 87 34.36 27.28 5.71
CA GLU A 87 33.82 27.18 4.34
C GLU A 87 33.83 25.74 3.81
N ALA A 88 34.86 24.95 4.13
CA ALA A 88 34.93 23.54 3.73
C ALA A 88 33.87 22.69 4.45
N LEU A 89 33.65 22.94 5.75
CA LEU A 89 32.60 22.30 6.54
C LEU A 89 31.21 22.64 6.03
N GLU A 90 30.97 23.91 5.70
CA GLU A 90 29.70 24.38 5.13
C GLU A 90 29.42 23.73 3.78
N ARG A 91 30.40 23.77 2.86
CA ARG A 91 30.29 23.10 1.55
C ARG A 91 30.03 21.61 1.68
N GLN A 92 30.68 20.94 2.63
CA GLN A 92 30.44 19.52 2.90
C GLN A 92 29.03 19.28 3.44
N GLY A 93 28.55 20.14 4.36
CA GLY A 93 27.20 20.06 4.92
C GLY A 93 26.10 20.28 3.87
N GLU A 94 26.28 21.26 2.98
CA GLU A 94 25.36 21.53 1.87
C GLU A 94 25.31 20.37 0.89
N HIS A 95 26.46 19.82 0.51
CA HIS A 95 26.52 18.68 -0.40
C HIS A 95 25.83 17.44 0.20
N ASN A 96 26.04 17.18 1.48
CA ASN A 96 25.42 16.05 2.16
C ASN A 96 23.89 16.20 2.28
N ARG A 97 23.39 17.43 2.52
CA ARG A 97 21.95 17.74 2.51
C ARG A 97 21.33 17.57 1.12
N GLN A 98 22.02 18.01 0.06
CA GLN A 98 21.55 17.84 -1.31
C GLN A 98 21.44 16.36 -1.71
N GLN A 99 22.43 15.54 -1.34
CA GLN A 99 22.39 14.10 -1.59
C GLN A 99 21.28 13.39 -0.80
N GLN A 100 21.10 13.73 0.48
CA GLN A 100 20.01 13.16 1.29
C GLN A 100 18.64 13.51 0.74
N ASN A 101 18.43 14.75 0.28
CA ASN A 101 17.16 15.16 -0.32
C ASN A 101 16.87 14.45 -1.64
N HIS A 102 17.90 14.20 -2.48
CA HIS A 102 17.73 13.43 -3.72
C HIS A 102 17.34 11.98 -3.42
N GLN A 103 18.07 11.31 -2.53
CA GLN A 103 17.76 9.91 -2.16
C GLN A 103 16.36 9.77 -1.55
N LYS A 104 15.94 10.74 -0.73
CA LYS A 104 14.61 10.72 -0.14
C LYS A 104 13.50 10.86 -1.19
N GLY A 105 13.68 11.74 -2.18
CA GLY A 105 12.75 11.89 -3.30
C GLY A 105 12.65 10.63 -4.17
N GLU A 106 13.78 9.99 -4.48
CA GLU A 106 13.81 8.75 -5.26
C GLU A 106 13.08 7.58 -4.56
N VAL A 107 13.27 7.45 -3.24
CA VAL A 107 12.57 6.42 -2.45
C VAL A 107 11.06 6.66 -2.40
N ASP A 108 10.62 7.91 -2.27
CA ASP A 108 9.19 8.25 -2.25
C ASP A 108 8.53 7.95 -3.61
N GLU A 109 9.21 8.18 -4.74
CA GLU A 109 8.71 7.82 -6.08
C GLU A 109 8.65 6.30 -6.32
N GLU A 110 9.67 5.56 -5.88
CA GLU A 110 9.71 4.10 -6.03
C GLU A 110 8.60 3.42 -5.22
N VAL A 111 8.32 3.91 -4.00
CA VAL A 111 7.23 3.39 -3.15
C VAL A 111 5.86 3.63 -3.80
N LEU A 112 5.63 4.81 -4.40
CA LEU A 112 4.39 5.10 -5.12
C LEU A 112 4.23 4.21 -6.36
N LEU A 113 5.31 3.97 -7.09
CA LEU A 113 5.30 3.07 -8.24
C LEU A 113 4.99 1.63 -7.83
N ALA A 114 5.57 1.16 -6.73
CA ALA A 114 5.31 -0.17 -6.19
C ALA A 114 3.84 -0.36 -5.78
N ASP A 115 3.25 0.62 -5.08
CA ASP A 115 1.84 0.60 -4.69
C ASP A 115 0.90 0.57 -5.91
N MET A 116 1.19 1.38 -6.92
CA MET A 116 0.43 1.40 -8.17
C MET A 116 0.48 0.05 -8.91
N ILE A 117 1.67 -0.56 -9.01
CA ILE A 117 1.85 -1.88 -9.64
C ILE A 117 1.11 -2.96 -8.87
N LEU A 118 1.18 -2.93 -7.54
CA LEU A 118 0.50 -3.91 -6.69
C LEU A 118 -1.00 -3.85 -6.91
N ARG A 119 -1.59 -2.65 -6.85
CA ARG A 119 -3.01 -2.42 -7.08
C ARG A 119 -3.46 -2.88 -8.47
N GLN A 120 -2.63 -2.66 -9.49
CA GLN A 120 -2.93 -3.09 -10.85
C GLN A 120 -2.94 -4.63 -10.96
N LYS A 121 -1.97 -5.31 -10.33
CA LYS A 121 -1.95 -6.78 -10.30
C LYS A 121 -3.11 -7.39 -9.54
N GLU A 122 -3.54 -6.78 -8.44
CA GLU A 122 -4.72 -7.19 -7.71
C GLU A 122 -6.00 -7.03 -8.54
N ALA A 123 -6.17 -5.91 -9.25
CA ALA A 123 -7.31 -5.71 -10.14
C ALA A 123 -7.32 -6.74 -11.28
N GLU A 124 -6.17 -7.04 -11.88
CA GLU A 124 -6.04 -8.06 -12.91
C GLU A 124 -6.36 -9.47 -12.40
N SER A 125 -5.91 -9.81 -11.18
CA SER A 125 -6.19 -11.12 -10.60
C SER A 125 -7.68 -11.27 -10.30
N LEU A 126 -8.32 -10.25 -9.74
CA LEU A 126 -9.76 -10.21 -9.50
C LEU A 126 -10.57 -10.32 -10.79
N ALA A 127 -10.16 -9.60 -11.85
CA ALA A 127 -10.83 -9.68 -13.15
C ALA A 127 -10.70 -11.08 -13.77
N LYS A 128 -9.52 -11.71 -13.67
CA LYS A 128 -9.31 -13.09 -14.13
C LYS A 128 -10.15 -14.09 -13.33
N MET A 129 -10.22 -13.93 -12.01
CA MET A 129 -11.04 -14.78 -11.15
C MET A 129 -12.54 -14.60 -11.45
N ALA A 130 -13.01 -13.37 -11.63
CA ALA A 130 -14.39 -13.09 -11.98
C ALA A 130 -14.78 -13.69 -13.34
N ALA A 131 -13.88 -13.61 -14.33
CA ALA A 131 -14.09 -14.24 -15.64
C ALA A 131 -14.17 -15.78 -15.52
N ALA A 132 -13.27 -16.39 -14.75
CA ALA A 132 -13.26 -17.84 -14.53
C ALA A 132 -14.53 -18.32 -13.80
N ASN A 133 -14.99 -17.58 -12.79
CA ASN A 133 -16.23 -17.90 -12.07
C ASN A 133 -17.45 -17.78 -13.00
N LYS A 134 -17.51 -16.75 -13.84
CA LYS A 134 -18.59 -16.59 -14.81
C LYS A 134 -18.63 -17.73 -15.81
N GLU A 135 -17.47 -18.16 -16.32
CA GLU A 135 -17.37 -19.32 -17.22
C GLU A 135 -17.85 -20.61 -16.52
N LEU A 136 -17.52 -20.77 -15.24
CA LEU A 136 -18.01 -21.90 -14.44
C LEU A 136 -19.53 -21.86 -14.28
N GLU A 137 -20.12 -20.70 -13.96
CA GLU A 137 -21.57 -20.53 -13.85
C GLU A 137 -22.29 -20.84 -15.17
N GLU A 138 -21.74 -20.38 -16.30
CA GLU A 138 -22.29 -20.66 -17.63
C GLU A 138 -22.24 -22.16 -17.94
N ARG A 139 -21.12 -22.83 -17.59
CA ARG A 139 -20.98 -24.28 -17.73
C ARG A 139 -21.96 -25.04 -16.84
N GLU A 140 -22.11 -24.64 -15.59
CA GLU A 140 -23.08 -25.25 -14.66
C GLU A 140 -24.51 -25.05 -15.14
N ALA A 141 -24.85 -23.86 -15.64
CA ALA A 141 -26.17 -23.57 -16.20
C ALA A 141 -26.45 -24.43 -17.44
N ALA A 142 -25.47 -24.61 -18.32
CA ALA A 142 -25.58 -25.51 -19.48
C ALA A 142 -25.78 -26.97 -19.04
N ALA A 143 -25.02 -27.44 -18.05
CA ALA A 143 -25.17 -28.78 -17.50
C ALA A 143 -26.56 -28.99 -16.86
N ARG A 144 -27.06 -28.01 -16.11
CA ARG A 144 -28.42 -28.04 -15.54
C ARG A 144 -29.50 -28.15 -16.63
N LYS A 145 -29.35 -27.40 -17.74
CA LYS A 145 -30.26 -27.51 -18.88
C LYS A 145 -30.24 -28.92 -19.48
N MET A 146 -29.05 -29.47 -19.71
CA MET A 146 -28.91 -30.84 -20.24
C MET A 146 -29.53 -31.89 -19.31
N ILE A 147 -29.33 -31.77 -17.99
CA ILE A 147 -29.96 -32.66 -17.01
C ILE A 147 -31.48 -32.54 -17.06
N HIS A 148 -32.02 -31.32 -17.15
CA HIS A 148 -33.46 -31.10 -17.25
C HIS A 148 -34.04 -31.74 -18.52
N GLU A 149 -33.41 -31.54 -19.67
CA GLU A 149 -33.81 -32.16 -20.94
C GLU A 149 -33.82 -33.68 -20.87
N LEU A 150 -32.77 -34.30 -20.29
CA LEU A 150 -32.72 -35.74 -20.07
C LEU A 150 -33.81 -36.23 -19.12
N THR A 151 -34.06 -35.47 -18.04
CA THR A 151 -35.11 -35.79 -17.07
C THR A 151 -36.48 -35.72 -17.71
N ASP A 152 -36.75 -34.70 -18.53
CA ASP A 152 -38.02 -34.55 -19.23
C ASP A 152 -38.21 -35.64 -20.28
N ALA A 153 -37.18 -35.97 -21.06
CA ALA A 153 -37.22 -37.07 -22.02
C ALA A 153 -37.53 -38.42 -21.35
N LEU A 154 -36.98 -38.65 -20.16
CA LEU A 154 -37.23 -39.87 -19.39
C LEU A 154 -38.59 -39.85 -18.69
N THR A 155 -39.04 -38.72 -18.16
CA THR A 155 -40.23 -38.64 -17.29
C THR A 155 -41.52 -38.41 -18.10
N THR A 156 -41.45 -37.74 -19.24
CA THR A 156 -42.62 -37.42 -20.09
C THR A 156 -43.37 -38.66 -20.55
N PRO A 157 -42.72 -39.74 -21.04
CA PRO A 157 -43.43 -40.97 -21.40
C PRO A 157 -44.18 -41.60 -20.22
N PHE A 158 -43.58 -41.62 -19.03
CA PHE A 158 -44.25 -42.14 -17.83
C PHE A 158 -45.43 -41.26 -17.41
N LYS A 159 -45.29 -39.93 -17.46
CA LYS A 159 -46.40 -39.00 -17.18
C LYS A 159 -47.55 -39.14 -18.18
N GLN A 160 -47.24 -39.32 -19.46
CA GLN A 160 -48.23 -39.58 -20.50
C GLN A 160 -48.95 -40.90 -20.25
N MET A 161 -48.21 -41.97 -19.95
CA MET A 161 -48.79 -43.27 -19.62
C MET A 161 -49.64 -43.22 -18.34
N GLU A 162 -49.17 -42.55 -17.29
CA GLU A 162 -49.92 -42.33 -16.05
C GLU A 162 -51.21 -41.55 -16.34
N SER A 163 -51.15 -40.50 -17.16
CA SER A 163 -52.35 -39.76 -17.55
C SER A 163 -53.35 -40.65 -18.30
N VAL A 164 -52.91 -41.49 -19.24
CA VAL A 164 -53.78 -42.43 -19.97
C VAL A 164 -54.39 -43.45 -19.00
N LEU A 165 -53.57 -44.05 -18.13
CA LEU A 165 -54.06 -44.99 -17.12
C LEU A 165 -55.06 -44.33 -16.17
N VAL A 166 -54.82 -43.09 -15.73
CA VAL A 166 -55.75 -42.35 -14.86
C VAL A 166 -57.04 -41.98 -15.59
N HIS A 167 -57.00 -41.69 -16.89
CA HIS A 167 -58.19 -41.42 -17.71
C HIS A 167 -58.99 -42.69 -18.06
N GLU A 168 -58.36 -43.88 -18.05
CA GLU A 168 -59.06 -45.16 -18.25
C GLU A 168 -59.76 -45.67 -16.98
N TRP A 169 -59.41 -45.14 -15.81
CA TRP A 169 -60.14 -45.41 -14.58
C TRP A 169 -61.31 -44.42 -14.50
N ASP A 170 -62.41 -44.79 -15.15
CA ASP A 170 -63.71 -44.10 -15.07
C ASP A 170 -64.30 -44.30 -13.66
N ILE A 171 -63.64 -43.72 -12.66
CA ILE A 171 -64.13 -43.69 -11.28
C ILE A 171 -65.28 -42.72 -11.29
N ASP A 172 -66.50 -43.26 -11.22
CA ASP A 172 -67.73 -42.49 -11.13
C ASP A 172 -67.64 -41.53 -9.94
N GLN A 173 -67.32 -40.27 -10.26
CA GLN A 173 -66.90 -39.27 -9.28
C GLN A 173 -68.03 -38.96 -8.30
N ASP A 174 -69.28 -39.10 -8.77
CA ASP A 174 -70.49 -39.01 -7.96
C ASP A 174 -70.60 -40.17 -6.96
N LEU A 175 -70.24 -41.40 -7.37
CA LEU A 175 -70.23 -42.57 -6.49
C LEU A 175 -69.16 -42.45 -5.41
N LEU A 176 -67.97 -41.97 -5.78
CA LEU A 176 -66.88 -41.72 -4.84
C LEU A 176 -67.29 -40.67 -3.80
N ASP A 177 -67.85 -39.55 -4.23
CA ASP A 177 -68.35 -38.49 -3.36
C ASP A 177 -69.47 -38.99 -2.43
N MET A 178 -70.35 -39.84 -2.94
CA MET A 178 -71.41 -40.44 -2.13
C MET A 178 -70.84 -41.37 -1.05
N LYS A 179 -69.83 -42.19 -1.40
CA LYS A 179 -69.16 -43.08 -0.45
C LYS A 179 -68.33 -42.32 0.58
N VAL A 180 -67.68 -41.22 0.18
CA VAL A 180 -66.96 -40.32 1.09
C VAL A 180 -67.93 -39.65 2.07
N LYS A 181 -69.11 -39.20 1.62
CA LYS A 181 -70.16 -38.67 2.50
C LYS A 181 -70.68 -39.74 3.46
N GLU A 182 -70.93 -40.97 3.00
CA GLU A 182 -71.30 -42.10 3.86
C GLU A 182 -70.24 -42.36 4.93
N VAL A 183 -68.97 -42.45 4.56
CA VAL A 183 -67.87 -42.66 5.52
C VAL A 183 -67.79 -41.51 6.52
N ASN A 184 -67.89 -40.26 6.08
CA ASN A 184 -67.85 -39.10 6.97
C ASN A 184 -69.03 -39.08 7.95
N THR A 185 -70.24 -39.41 7.49
CA THR A 185 -71.41 -39.52 8.38
C THR A 185 -71.26 -40.68 9.37
N LEU A 186 -70.68 -41.82 8.96
CA LEU A 186 -70.37 -42.92 9.85
C LEU A 186 -69.32 -42.52 10.89
N LEU A 187 -68.25 -41.83 10.49
CA LEU A 187 -67.24 -41.30 11.41
C LEU A 187 -67.81 -40.26 12.38
N GLN A 188 -68.74 -39.43 11.91
CA GLN A 188 -69.44 -38.48 12.77
C GLN A 188 -70.33 -39.21 13.79
N ARG A 189 -71.11 -40.21 13.35
CA ARG A 189 -71.88 -41.06 14.26
C ARG A 189 -71.00 -41.84 15.23
N LEU A 190 -69.83 -42.29 14.79
CA LEU A 190 -68.87 -42.97 15.67
C LEU A 190 -68.34 -42.01 16.73
N ARG A 191 -67.98 -40.77 16.34
CA ARG A 191 -67.60 -39.69 17.27
C ARG A 191 -68.72 -39.35 18.26
N GLU A 192 -69.96 -39.30 17.80
CA GLU A 192 -71.13 -39.06 18.65
C GLU A 192 -71.38 -40.24 19.60
N TYR A 193 -71.23 -41.48 19.14
CA TYR A 193 -71.33 -42.68 19.96
C TYR A 193 -70.23 -42.74 21.02
N ASP A 194 -68.98 -42.42 20.66
CA ASP A 194 -67.86 -42.32 21.61
C ASP A 194 -68.06 -41.18 22.61
N SER A 195 -68.62 -40.05 22.17
CA SER A 195 -68.98 -38.93 23.06
C SER A 195 -70.08 -39.32 24.04
N GLN A 196 -71.14 -39.98 23.60
CA GLN A 196 -72.22 -40.49 24.45
C GLN A 196 -71.75 -41.61 25.40
N ARG A 197 -70.81 -42.45 24.96
CA ARG A 197 -70.15 -43.46 25.81
C ARG A 197 -69.29 -42.80 26.89
N SER A 198 -68.64 -41.68 26.57
CA SER A 198 -67.87 -40.86 27.52
C SER A 198 -68.79 -40.18 28.55
N GLU A 199 -69.91 -39.58 28.11
CA GLU A 199 -70.88 -38.91 28.99
C GLU A 199 -71.59 -39.88 29.95
N ARG A 200 -71.92 -41.10 29.51
CA ARG A 200 -72.47 -42.15 30.40
C ARG A 200 -71.48 -42.65 31.46
N LYS A 201 -70.17 -42.42 31.28
CA LYS A 201 -69.13 -42.73 32.27
C LYS A 201 -68.73 -41.54 33.15
N GLY A 202 -69.19 -40.31 32.83
CA GLY A 202 -68.78 -39.08 33.50
C GLY A 202 -69.80 -38.46 34.46
N GLY A 203 -70.99 -39.05 34.63
CA GLY A 203 -72.12 -38.42 35.32
C GLY A 203 -72.64 -39.13 36.57
N THR A 204 -71.80 -39.46 37.55
CA THR A 204 -72.19 -39.60 38.97
C THR A 204 -70.96 -39.77 39.87
N VAL A 205 -70.33 -38.66 40.31
CA VAL A 205 -69.65 -38.64 41.63
C VAL A 205 -69.79 -37.23 42.22
N GLY A 206 -70.51 -37.09 43.34
CA GLY A 206 -70.45 -35.90 44.17
C GLY A 206 -71.64 -35.71 45.12
N ALA A 207 -71.58 -36.32 46.31
CA ALA A 207 -71.53 -35.59 47.60
C ALA A 207 -72.01 -36.43 48.81
N VAL A 208 -71.34 -36.20 49.96
CA VAL A 208 -71.70 -36.57 51.35
C VAL A 208 -71.41 -38.05 51.70
N GLY A 209 -70.46 -38.46 52.56
CA GLY A 209 -69.78 -37.81 53.67
C GLY A 209 -70.32 -38.38 55.00
N THR A 210 -69.63 -39.34 55.64
CA THR A 210 -69.52 -39.52 57.12
C THR A 210 -68.74 -40.78 57.53
N LYS A 211 -67.58 -40.57 58.17
CA LYS A 211 -67.17 -41.06 59.50
C LYS A 211 -67.56 -42.48 59.99
N ARG A 212 -66.51 -43.25 60.39
CA ARG A 212 -66.25 -44.02 61.64
C ARG A 212 -65.59 -45.36 61.31
N ASP A 213 -64.33 -45.56 61.70
CA ASP A 213 -63.90 -46.11 63.00
C ASP A 213 -64.38 -47.56 63.26
N ARG A 214 -63.40 -48.49 63.16
CA ARG A 214 -62.94 -49.39 64.24
C ARG A 214 -63.69 -50.71 64.56
N VAL A 215 -62.85 -51.73 64.78
CA VAL A 215 -62.95 -52.88 65.72
C VAL A 215 -63.30 -54.27 65.16
N ASP A 216 -62.26 -55.12 65.23
CA ASP A 216 -62.15 -56.53 65.69
C ASP A 216 -63.24 -57.57 65.41
N ASP A 217 -62.85 -58.70 64.79
CA ASP A 217 -62.55 -59.99 65.46
C ASP A 217 -61.59 -60.83 64.58
#